data_AF-W1WA13-F1
#
_entry.id   AF-W1WA13-F1
#
_cell.length_a   1.000
_cell.length_b   1.000
_cell.length_c   1.000
_cell.angle_alpha   90.00
_cell.angle_beta   90.00
_cell.angle_gamma   90.00
#
_symmetry.space_group_name_H-M   'P 1'
#
loop_
_entity.id
_entity.type
_entity.pdbx_description
1 polymer ?
#
loop_
_entity_poly.entity_id
_entity_poly.type
_entity_poly.pdbx_seq_one_letter_code
_entity_poly.pdbx_strand_id
1 'polypeptide(L)' 'CQCGRVLQGLIKPSECPLFGKSCTADHPVGACMVSVEGSCAAWYKYGYSSGGSTWED' A
#
# COMPACT_ATOMS: atom_id res chain seq x y z
N CYS A 1 -6.22 -6.86 7.63
CA CYS A 1 -5.03 -6.15 7.10
C CYS A 1 -4.06 -7.18 6.53
N GLN A 2 -3.37 -6.89 5.42
CA GLN A 2 -2.40 -7.81 4.78
C GLN A 2 -0.97 -7.23 4.71
N CYS A 3 -0.63 -6.27 5.58
CA CYS A 3 0.67 -5.58 5.58
C CYS A 3 1.86 -6.55 5.63
N GLY A 4 1.78 -7.65 6.37
CA GLY A 4 2.85 -8.68 6.38
C GLY A 4 3.12 -9.28 4.99
N ARG A 5 2.07 -9.59 4.22
CA ARG A 5 2.22 -10.12 2.85
C ARG A 5 2.76 -9.06 1.88
N VAL A 6 2.41 -7.79 2.08
CA VAL A 6 2.98 -6.67 1.31
C VAL A 6 4.48 -6.55 1.58
N LEU A 7 4.91 -6.60 2.85
CA LEU A 7 6.32 -6.53 3.23
C LEU A 7 7.15 -7.72 2.71
N GLN A 8 6.52 -8.89 2.57
CA GLN A 8 7.14 -10.08 1.97
C GLN A 8 7.14 -10.04 0.44
N GLY A 9 6.58 -9.01 -0.20
CA GLY A 9 6.44 -8.93 -1.65
C GLY A 9 5.48 -9.96 -2.25
N LEU A 10 4.64 -10.60 -1.43
CA LEU A 10 3.71 -11.65 -1.88
C LEU A 10 2.46 -11.08 -2.56
N ILE A 11 2.11 -9.82 -2.27
CA ILE A 11 1.00 -9.08 -2.87
C ILE A 11 1.36 -7.60 -2.95
N LYS A 12 0.79 -6.89 -3.92
CA LYS A 12 0.81 -5.43 -4.03
C LYS A 12 -0.17 -4.80 -3.02
N PRO A 13 0.05 -3.56 -2.56
CA PRO A 13 -0.91 -2.86 -1.69
C PRO A 13 -2.33 -2.83 -2.26
N SER A 14 -2.49 -2.66 -3.58
CA SER A 14 -3.79 -2.67 -4.28
C SER A 14 -4.53 -4.01 -4.23
N GLU A 15 -3.84 -5.13 -3.94
CA GLU A 15 -4.44 -6.46 -3.77
C GLU A 15 -4.94 -6.69 -2.33
N CYS A 16 -4.58 -5.81 -1.38
CA CYS A 16 -5.11 -5.87 -0.03
C CYS A 16 -6.57 -5.37 -0.02
N PRO A 17 -7.55 -6.15 0.47
CA PRO A 17 -8.97 -5.78 0.40
C PRO A 17 -9.34 -4.52 1.21
N LEU A 18 -8.47 -4.11 2.15
CA LEU A 18 -8.67 -2.92 2.97
C LEU A 18 -8.02 -1.66 2.37
N PHE A 19 -7.05 -1.82 1.47
CA PHE A 19 -6.25 -0.72 0.95
C PHE A 19 -7.10 0.30 0.19
N GLY A 20 -6.95 1.57 0.55
CA GLY A 20 -7.69 2.69 -0.03
C GLY A 20 -9.19 2.69 0.26
N LYS A 21 -9.68 1.77 1.09
CA LYS A 21 -11.06 1.72 1.58
C LYS A 21 -11.09 2.09 3.06
N SER A 22 -11.04 1.08 3.93
CA SER A 22 -10.97 1.29 5.37
C SER A 22 -9.56 1.56 5.88
N CYS A 23 -8.53 1.25 5.09
CA CYS A 23 -7.14 1.57 5.39
C CYS A 23 -6.68 2.72 4.47
N THR A 24 -6.62 3.93 5.02
CA THR A 24 -6.17 5.17 4.37
C THR A 24 -5.12 5.88 5.23
N ALA A 25 -4.55 6.98 4.73
CA ALA A 25 -3.59 7.78 5.51
C ALA A 25 -4.21 8.36 6.80
N ASP A 26 -5.47 8.82 6.74
CA ASP A 26 -6.20 9.35 7.90
C ASP A 26 -6.69 8.25 8.86
N HIS A 27 -6.96 7.06 8.31
CA HIS A 27 -7.42 5.89 9.07
C HIS A 27 -6.53 4.67 8.79
N PRO A 28 -5.30 4.63 9.33
CA PRO A 28 -4.38 3.54 9.07
C PRO A 28 -4.79 2.29 9.85
N VAL A 29 -4.99 1.17 9.15
CA VAL A 29 -5.34 -0.13 9.77
C VAL A 29 -4.10 -1.00 10.03
N GLY A 30 -2.97 -0.72 9.38
CA GLY A 30 -1.73 -1.47 9.60
C GLY A 30 -0.49 -0.60 9.43
N ALA A 31 0.64 -1.06 9.98
CA ALA A 31 1.89 -0.31 10.05
C ALA A 31 2.35 0.23 8.69
N CYS A 32 2.15 -0.52 7.60
CA CYS A 32 2.48 -0.13 6.24
C CYS A 32 1.78 1.15 5.76
N MET A 33 0.67 1.56 6.40
CA MET A 33 -0.09 2.79 6.08
C MET A 33 0.19 3.93 7.06
N VAL A 34 0.82 3.66 8.21
CA VAL A 34 1.03 4.66 9.28
C VAL A 34 2.13 5.67 8.91
N SER A 35 3.25 5.18 8.37
CA SER A 35 4.36 6.02 7.93
C SER A 35 4.24 6.31 6.44
N VAL A 36 4.59 7.54 6.02
CA VAL A 36 4.69 7.92 4.60
C VAL A 36 5.71 7.08 3.82
N GLU A 37 6.70 6.52 4.51
CA GLU A 37 7.69 5.58 3.96
C GLU A 37 7.17 4.14 3.90
N GLY A 38 6.04 3.86 4.54
CA GLY A 38 5.41 2.54 4.52
C GLY A 38 4.90 2.23 3.12
N SER A 39 5.09 0.98 2.67
CA SER A 39 4.76 0.55 1.31
C SER A 39 3.31 0.85 0.92
N CYS A 40 2.36 0.75 1.86
CA CYS A 40 0.97 1.10 1.57
C CYS A 40 0.77 2.62 1.49
N ALA A 41 1.34 3.41 2.41
CA ALA A 41 1.17 4.87 2.36
C ALA A 41 1.84 5.47 1.10
N ALA A 42 3.03 5.00 0.76
CA ALA A 42 3.73 5.40 -0.46
C ALA A 42 2.89 5.05 -1.70
N TRP A 43 2.35 3.83 -1.77
CA TRP A 43 1.47 3.44 -2.87
C TRP A 43 0.19 4.26 -2.91
N TYR A 44 -0.41 4.56 -1.76
CA TYR A 44 -1.63 5.36 -1.68
C TYR A 44 -1.40 6.80 -2.16
N LYS A 45 -0.23 7.37 -1.86
CA LYS A 45 0.14 8.73 -2.24
C LYS A 45 0.61 8.86 -3.69
N TYR A 46 1.36 7.88 -4.19
CA TYR A 46 2.08 8.00 -5.47
C TYR A 46 1.62 6.99 -6.53
N GLY A 47 1.04 5.87 -6.13
CA GLY A 47 0.67 4.76 -7.03
C GLY A 47 -0.52 5.04 -7.96
N TYR A 48 -1.16 6.21 -7.86
CA TYR A 48 -2.33 6.58 -8.66
C TYR A 48 -2.00 7.42 -9.91
N SER A 49 -0.76 7.92 -10.07
CA SER A 49 -0.50 9.04 -10.97
C SER A 49 -0.01 8.70 -12.39
N SER A 50 0.19 7.43 -12.75
CA SER A 50 0.58 7.07 -14.12
C SER A 50 0.37 5.59 -14.35
N GLY A 51 -0.20 5.24 -15.52
CA GLY A 51 -0.30 3.86 -15.95
C GLY A 51 1.02 3.11 -15.77
N GLY A 52 0.93 1.94 -15.16
CA GLY A 52 1.94 0.87 -15.17
C GLY A 52 3.40 1.31 -15.15
N SER A 53 3.94 1.63 -13.98
CA SER A 53 5.34 1.31 -13.71
C SER A 53 5.35 0.21 -12.64
N THR A 54 5.52 -1.01 -13.12
CA THR A 54 5.96 -2.15 -12.32
C THR A 54 7.23 -1.73 -11.58
N TRP A 55 7.23 -1.79 -10.25
CA TRP A 55 8.45 -1.71 -9.44
C TRP A 55 9.24 -3.03 -9.50
N GLU A 56 9.14 -3.71 -10.64
CA GLU A 56 9.76 -4.97 -10.97
C GLU A 56 10.91 -4.63 -11.91
N ASP A 57 12.05 -4.25 -11.31
CA ASP A 57 13.40 -4.64 -11.73
C ASP A 57 14.11 -5.20 -10.49
#